data_AF-A0A965NC81-F1
#
_entry.id   AF-A0A965NC81-F1
#
_cell.length_a   1.000
_cell.length_b   1.000
_cell.length_c   1.000
_cell.angle_alpha   90.00
_cell.angle_beta   90.00
_cell.angle_gamma   90.00
#
_symmetry.space_group_name_H-M   'P 1'
#
loop_
_entity.id
_entity.type
_entity.pdbx_description
1 polymer ?
#
loop_
_entity_poly.entity_id
_entity_poly.type
_entity_poly.pdbx_seq_one_letter_code
_entity_poly.pdbx_strand_id
1 'polypeptide(L)' 'MKAILTKSLVAGALALSTVTAFAADITGAGATFPYPIYAKWAEAYKAKTGNGLNYQSIGSSG' A
#
# COMPACT_ATOMS: atom_id res chain seq x y z
N MET A 1 22.47 -36.69 11.87
CA MET A 1 21.07 -36.53 12.32
C MET A 1 20.78 -35.15 12.89
N LYS A 2 21.49 -34.65 13.91
CA LYS A 2 21.30 -33.27 14.45
C LYS A 2 21.30 -32.17 13.38
N ALA A 3 22.27 -32.17 12.46
CA ALA A 3 22.37 -31.16 11.40
C ALA A 3 21.19 -31.17 10.39
N ILE A 4 20.53 -32.31 10.18
CA ILE A 4 19.37 -32.42 9.27
C ILE A 4 18.12 -31.87 9.97
N LEU A 5 17.99 -32.12 11.26
CA LEU A 5 16.92 -31.58 12.10
C LEU A 5 17.02 -30.05 12.20
N THR A 6 18.22 -29.49 12.40
CA THR A 6 18.45 -28.05 12.49
C THR A 6 18.13 -27.33 11.17
N LYS A 7 18.53 -27.91 10.02
CA LYS A 7 18.23 -27.33 8.70
C LYS A 7 16.73 -27.34 8.38
N SER A 8 16.02 -28.40 8.77
CA SER A 8 14.57 -28.52 8.57
C SER A 8 13.80 -27.51 9.42
N LEU A 9 14.28 -27.19 10.62
CA LEU A 9 13.71 -26.17 11.51
C LEU A 9 13.82 -24.75 10.91
N VAL A 10 14.98 -24.43 10.32
CA VAL A 10 15.23 -23.13 9.69
C VAL A 10 14.39 -22.96 8.40
N ALA A 11 14.29 -24.01 7.58
CA ALA A 11 13.45 -23.99 6.39
C ALA A 11 11.94 -23.84 6.73
N GLY A 12 11.48 -24.49 7.81
CA GLY A 12 10.12 -24.33 8.31
C GLY A 12 9.81 -22.92 8.84
N ALA A 13 10.76 -22.29 9.53
CA ALA A 13 10.60 -20.92 10.06
C ALA A 13 10.46 -19.85 8.95
N LEU A 14 11.18 -20.02 7.83
CA LEU A 14 11.06 -19.14 6.65
C LEU A 14 9.74 -19.36 5.89
N ALA A 15 9.18 -20.57 5.91
CA ALA A 15 7.88 -20.84 5.29
C ALA A 15 6.69 -20.23 6.05
N LEU A 16 6.89 -19.90 7.34
CA LEU A 16 5.88 -19.29 8.22
C LEU A 16 6.03 -17.77 8.36
N SER A 17 7.06 -17.15 7.77
CA SER A 17 7.22 -15.70 7.83
C SER A 17 6.28 -15.01 6.83
N THR A 18 5.19 -14.43 7.34
CA THR A 18 4.33 -13.53 6.57
C THR A 18 5.00 -12.17 6.46
N VAL A 19 5.30 -11.71 5.25
CA VAL A 19 5.73 -10.32 5.02
C VAL A 19 4.49 -9.43 5.08
N THR A 20 4.42 -8.55 6.08
CA THR A 20 3.38 -7.51 6.14
C THR A 20 3.63 -6.51 5.03
N ALA A 21 2.75 -6.46 4.02
CA ALA A 21 2.80 -5.43 2.99
C ALA A 21 2.38 -4.09 3.60
N PHE A 22 3.30 -3.12 3.60
CA PHE A 22 2.98 -1.74 3.95
C PHE A 22 2.33 -1.06 2.74
N ALA A 23 1.12 -0.55 2.90
CA ALA A 23 0.50 0.27 1.88
C ALA A 23 1.30 1.58 1.73
N ALA A 24 1.67 1.92 0.50
CA ALA A 24 2.36 3.16 0.17
C ALA A 24 1.36 4.30 -0.05
N ASP A 25 1.83 5.54 0.08
CA ASP A 25 1.08 6.72 -0.32
C ASP A 25 0.83 6.72 -1.83
N ILE A 26 -0.36 7.16 -2.23
CA ILE A 26 -0.82 7.16 -3.62
C ILE A 26 -0.61 8.57 -4.20
N THR A 27 -0.04 8.64 -5.40
CA THR A 27 0.06 9.88 -6.17
C THR A 27 -0.62 9.72 -7.53
N GLY A 28 -1.30 10.77 -8.01
CA GLY A 28 -1.98 10.74 -9.29
C GLY A 28 -2.26 12.14 -9.84
N ALA A 29 -2.63 12.22 -11.11
CA ALA A 29 -3.03 13.46 -11.76
C ALA A 29 -4.12 13.18 -12.80
N GLY A 30 -4.94 14.18 -13.13
CA GLY A 30 -5.88 14.07 -14.24
C GLY A 30 -7.04 15.06 -14.17
N ALA A 31 -8.24 14.58 -14.54
CA ALA A 31 -9.45 15.37 -14.68
C ALA A 31 -9.74 16.27 -13.47
N THR A 32 -10.02 17.55 -13.78
CA THR A 32 -10.39 18.57 -12.79
C THR A 32 -11.83 18.42 -12.31
N PHE A 33 -12.74 17.97 -13.17
CA PHE A 33 -14.15 17.82 -12.83
C PHE A 33 -14.40 16.93 -11.59
N PRO A 34 -13.83 15.71 -11.48
CA PRO A 34 -14.02 14.87 -10.29
C PRO A 34 -13.10 15.24 -9.12
N TYR A 35 -12.22 16.22 -9.24
CA TYR A 35 -11.25 16.54 -8.19
C TYR A 35 -11.88 16.81 -6.81
N PRO A 36 -12.99 17.58 -6.68
CA PRO A 36 -13.59 17.84 -5.37
C PRO A 36 -14.02 16.58 -4.61
N ILE A 37 -14.57 15.58 -5.31
CA ILE A 37 -14.99 14.34 -4.67
C ILE A 37 -13.77 13.46 -4.33
N TYR A 38 -12.75 13.43 -5.18
CA TYR A 38 -11.49 12.73 -4.88
C TYR A 38 -10.80 13.29 -3.65
N ALA A 39 -10.78 14.62 -3.48
CA ALA A 39 -10.23 15.25 -2.28
C ALA A 39 -10.97 14.79 -1.00
N LYS A 40 -12.30 14.69 -1.04
CA LYS A 40 -13.09 14.21 0.10
C LYS A 40 -12.85 12.73 0.39
N TRP A 41 -12.73 11.91 -0.64
CA TRP A 41 -12.39 10.50 -0.47
C TRP A 41 -10.95 10.31 0.03
N ALA A 42 -9.99 11.11 -0.40
CA ALA A 42 -8.62 11.08 0.08
C ALA A 42 -8.52 11.39 1.58
N GLU A 43 -9.29 12.38 2.05
CA GLU A 43 -9.40 12.71 3.48
C GLU A 43 -9.97 11.51 4.27
N ALA A 44 -11.08 10.94 3.82
CA ALA A 44 -11.70 9.80 4.47
C ALA A 44 -10.83 8.54 4.42
N TYR A 45 -10.11 8.33 3.31
CA TYR A 45 -9.18 7.21 3.12
C TYR A 45 -8.03 7.32 4.12
N LYS A 46 -7.37 8.47 4.20
CA LYS A 46 -6.29 8.72 5.16
C LYS A 46 -6.74 8.55 6.60
N ALA A 47 -7.95 8.99 6.95
CA ALA A 47 -8.50 8.79 8.28
C ALA A 47 -8.71 7.30 8.64
N LYS A 48 -9.04 6.46 7.65
CA LYS A 48 -9.31 5.02 7.87
C LYS A 48 -8.07 4.14 7.79
N THR A 49 -7.12 4.47 6.92
CA THR A 49 -5.98 3.61 6.60
C THR A 49 -4.64 4.17 7.07
N GLY A 50 -4.58 5.48 7.34
CA GLY A 50 -3.33 6.20 7.57
C GLY A 50 -2.56 6.54 6.29
N ASN A 51 -3.00 6.03 5.12
CA ASN A 51 -2.32 6.24 3.84
C ASN A 51 -2.77 7.54 3.16
N GLY A 52 -1.81 8.29 2.63
CA GLY A 52 -2.05 9.50 1.87
C GLY A 52 -2.47 9.24 0.43
N LEU A 53 -3.27 10.15 -0.12
CA LEU A 53 -3.55 10.26 -1.55
C LEU A 53 -3.31 11.71 -1.97
N ASN A 54 -2.34 11.92 -2.85
CA ASN A 54 -2.01 13.21 -3.44
C ASN A 54 -2.44 13.24 -4.91
N TYR A 55 -3.54 13.92 -5.22
CA TYR A 55 -4.06 14.04 -6.58
C TYR A 55 -3.85 15.46 -7.13
N GLN A 56 -3.27 15.56 -8.31
CA GLN A 56 -3.04 16.82 -9.02
C GLN A 56 -4.14 17.04 -10.07
N SER A 57 -4.90 18.11 -9.90
CA SER A 57 -5.96 18.51 -10.82
C SER A 57 -5.38 19.27 -12.02
N ILE A 58 -4.95 18.55 -13.06
CA ILE A 58 -4.28 19.11 -14.25
C ILE A 58 -5.19 19.17 -15.51
N GLY A 59 -6.43 18.68 -15.40
CA GLY A 59 -7.33 18.55 -16.54
C GLY A 59 -7.22 17.16 -17.19
N SER A 60 -8.27 16.73 -17.90
CA SER A 60 -8.34 15.36 -18.45
C SER A 60 -7.33 15.09 -19.56
N SER A 61 -6.77 16.15 -20.15
CA SER A 61 -5.74 16.10 -21.20
C SER A 61 -4.32 16.22 -20.66
N GLY A 62 -4.17 16.46 -19.35
CA GLY A 62 -2.87 16.61 -18.71
C GLY A 62 -2.08 15.32 -18.63
#